data_AF-A0AAU1M5N5-F1
#
_entry.id   AF-A0AAU1M5N5-F1
#
_cell.length_a   1.000
_cell.length_b   1.000
_cell.length_c   1.000
_cell.angle_alpha   90.00
_cell.angle_beta   90.00
_cell.angle_gamma   90.00
#
_symmetry.space_group_name_H-M   'P 1'
#
loop_
_entity.id
_entity.type
_entity.pdbx_description
1 polymer ?
#
loop_
_entity_poly.entity_id
_entity_poly.type
_entity_poly.pdbx_seq_one_letter_code
_entity_poly.pdbx_strand_id
1 'polypeptide(L)'
;MAVPTSKTAGPAVVEGDLARCFAHSPTGALFAAAQIGTRYPFTKDWEKVVEQQTYGDGKQLLLDKRRAYEATAEPIAPVPGELGQFAGFQFVTYTPQTAVLQMVSRFEAGTMQVSTVTMQWDDGEGDWLYEIPSVTPPQKTVENLDGYVVWGGL
;
A
#
# COMPACT_ATOMS: atom_id res chain seq x y z
N MET A 1 1.00 8.93 -7.78
CA MET A 1 1.22 7.55 -8.25
C MET A 1 -0.10 7.01 -8.78
N ALA A 2 -0.12 6.28 -9.89
CA ALA A 2 -1.33 5.61 -10.35
C ALA A 2 -1.54 4.31 -9.55
N VAL A 3 -2.79 3.99 -9.21
CA VAL A 3 -3.14 2.77 -8.46
C VAL A 3 -3.88 1.77 -9.36
N PRO A 4 -3.61 0.45 -9.25
CA PRO A 4 -4.16 -0.56 -10.15
C PRO A 4 -5.62 -0.86 -9.84
N THR A 5 -6.41 -1.23 -10.85
CA THR A 5 -7.77 -1.76 -10.65
C THR A 5 -7.97 -3.03 -11.47
N SER A 6 -8.75 -3.97 -10.95
CA SER A 6 -9.07 -5.23 -11.63
C SER A 6 -10.53 -5.59 -11.42
N LYS A 7 -11.18 -6.05 -12.48
CA LYS A 7 -12.58 -6.53 -12.42
C LYS A 7 -12.75 -7.76 -11.52
N THR A 8 -11.70 -8.57 -11.35
CA THR A 8 -11.75 -9.81 -10.57
C THR A 8 -11.06 -9.72 -9.23
N ALA A 9 -10.05 -8.85 -9.08
CA ALA A 9 -9.30 -8.70 -7.84
C ALA A 9 -9.70 -7.47 -7.01
N GLY A 10 -10.36 -6.49 -7.62
CA GLY A 10 -10.78 -5.25 -6.99
C GLY A 10 -9.82 -4.07 -7.24
N PRO A 11 -10.08 -2.92 -6.61
CA PRO A 11 -11.28 -2.65 -5.80
C PRO A 11 -12.53 -2.61 -6.69
N ALA A 12 -13.63 -3.21 -6.25
CA ALA A 12 -14.90 -3.10 -6.96
C ALA A 12 -15.65 -1.79 -6.62
N VAL A 13 -15.34 -1.20 -5.46
CA VAL A 13 -15.94 0.04 -4.97
C VAL A 13 -14.83 1.02 -4.62
N VAL A 14 -14.93 2.24 -5.15
CA VAL A 14 -14.09 3.37 -4.75
C VAL A 14 -15.01 4.53 -4.37
N GLU A 15 -14.94 4.95 -3.11
CA GLU A 15 -15.75 6.03 -2.54
C GLU A 15 -14.84 7.08 -1.91
N GLY A 16 -14.61 8.16 -2.65
CA GLY A 16 -13.59 9.14 -2.30
C GLY A 16 -12.21 8.48 -2.24
N ASP A 17 -11.55 8.59 -1.08
CA ASP A 17 -10.22 8.02 -0.88
C ASP A 17 -10.22 6.55 -0.46
N LEU A 18 -11.38 5.98 -0.12
CA LEU A 18 -11.50 4.56 0.24
C LEU A 18 -11.66 3.67 -0.99
N ALA A 19 -10.93 2.56 -1.02
CA ALA A 19 -11.02 1.53 -2.05
C ALA A 19 -11.35 0.18 -1.41
N ARG A 20 -12.49 -0.43 -1.72
CA ARG A 20 -13.03 -1.59 -1.01
C ARG A 20 -13.45 -2.72 -1.96
N CYS A 21 -13.84 -3.84 -1.36
CA CYS A 21 -14.31 -5.05 -2.03
C CYS A 21 -13.20 -5.67 -2.88
N PHE A 22 -12.05 -5.93 -2.25
CA PHE A 22 -11.00 -6.74 -2.85
C PHE A 22 -11.35 -8.22 -2.75
N ALA A 23 -10.93 -9.02 -3.73
CA ALA A 23 -11.19 -10.45 -3.69
C ALA A 23 -10.39 -11.13 -2.57
N HIS A 24 -11.00 -12.10 -1.87
CA HIS A 24 -10.30 -12.95 -0.89
C HIS A 24 -9.36 -13.93 -1.57
N SER A 25 -8.23 -13.43 -2.07
CA SER A 25 -7.28 -14.14 -2.93
C SER A 25 -5.90 -13.47 -2.88
N PRO A 26 -4.82 -14.14 -3.34
CA PRO A 26 -3.51 -13.51 -3.42
C PRO A 26 -3.53 -12.23 -4.27
N THR A 27 -4.16 -12.28 -5.44
CA THR A 27 -4.23 -11.12 -6.35
C THR A 27 -5.06 -9.99 -5.73
N GLY A 28 -6.13 -10.30 -5.00
CA GLY A 28 -6.87 -9.27 -4.26
C GLY A 28 -6.01 -8.60 -3.18
N ALA A 29 -5.21 -9.37 -2.44
CA ALA A 29 -4.27 -8.82 -1.46
C ALA A 29 -3.21 -7.91 -2.11
N LEU A 30 -2.71 -8.26 -3.30
CA LEU A 30 -1.77 -7.43 -4.05
C LEU A 30 -2.39 -6.09 -4.48
N PHE A 31 -3.61 -6.12 -5.01
CA PHE A 31 -4.32 -4.92 -5.43
C PHE A 31 -4.69 -4.05 -4.22
N ALA A 32 -5.10 -4.66 -3.12
CA ALA A 32 -5.35 -3.98 -1.85
C ALA A 32 -4.08 -3.30 -1.32
N ALA A 33 -2.95 -4.00 -1.30
CA ALA A 33 -1.66 -3.46 -0.87
C ALA A 33 -1.26 -2.22 -1.68
N ALA A 34 -1.38 -2.30 -3.01
CA ALA A 34 -1.05 -1.19 -3.90
C ALA A 34 -1.99 0.01 -3.73
N GLN A 35 -3.30 -0.25 -3.61
CA GLN A 35 -4.31 0.78 -3.42
C GLN A 35 -4.16 1.47 -2.06
N ILE A 36 -4.25 0.71 -0.97
CA ILE A 36 -4.24 1.23 0.40
C ILE A 36 -2.87 1.86 0.71
N GLY A 37 -1.78 1.18 0.36
CA GLY A 37 -0.41 1.65 0.56
C GLY A 37 -0.06 2.94 -0.18
N THR A 38 -0.81 3.27 -1.25
CA THR A 38 -0.71 4.57 -1.93
C THR A 38 -1.66 5.60 -1.33
N ARG A 39 -2.87 5.19 -0.94
CA ARG A 39 -3.91 6.11 -0.49
C ARG A 39 -3.62 6.68 0.88
N TYR A 40 -3.28 5.83 1.86
CA TYR A 40 -3.05 6.30 3.23
C TYR A 40 -1.92 7.35 3.34
N PRO A 41 -0.83 7.35 2.55
CA PRO A 41 0.15 8.44 2.61
C PRO A 41 -0.21 9.67 1.76
N PHE A 42 -0.93 9.51 0.64
CA PHE A 42 -0.98 10.55 -0.40
C PHE A 42 -2.35 11.17 -0.67
N THR A 43 -3.42 10.73 0.00
CA THR A 43 -4.75 11.30 -0.20
C THR A 43 -5.11 12.34 0.86
N LYS A 44 -6.20 13.08 0.61
CA LYS A 44 -6.68 14.13 1.51
C LYS A 44 -7.32 13.54 2.75
N ASP A 45 -8.20 12.56 2.58
CA ASP A 45 -8.89 11.88 3.69
C ASP A 45 -8.06 10.67 4.17
N TRP A 46 -6.74 10.85 4.24
CA TRP A 46 -5.79 9.80 4.64
C TRP A 46 -6.14 9.19 6.00
N GLU A 47 -6.65 9.99 6.92
CA GLU A 47 -7.00 9.60 8.28
C GLU A 47 -8.09 8.52 8.24
N LYS A 48 -9.11 8.72 7.41
CA LYS A 48 -10.18 7.75 7.19
C LYS A 48 -9.65 6.45 6.57
N VAL A 49 -8.68 6.55 5.64
CA VAL A 49 -8.03 5.37 5.04
C VAL A 49 -7.27 4.58 6.11
N VAL A 50 -6.49 5.25 6.97
CA VAL A 50 -5.77 4.58 8.07
C VAL A 50 -6.77 3.96 9.05
N GLU A 51 -7.81 4.69 9.44
CA GLU A 51 -8.79 4.20 10.40
C GLU A 51 -9.55 2.96 9.91
N GLN A 52 -9.90 2.90 8.62
CA GLN A 52 -10.80 1.86 8.09
C GLN A 52 -10.09 0.75 7.31
N GLN A 53 -8.90 1.00 6.76
CA GLN A 53 -8.25 0.08 5.82
C GLN A 53 -6.90 -0.44 6.31
N THR A 54 -6.52 -0.10 7.54
CA THR A 54 -5.26 -0.54 8.12
C THR A 54 -5.42 -1.13 9.52
N TYR A 55 -4.47 -1.95 9.91
CA TYR A 55 -4.33 -2.53 11.25
C TYR A 55 -2.87 -2.42 11.72
N GLY A 56 -2.53 -3.02 12.86
CA GLY A 56 -1.16 -3.09 13.37
C GLY A 56 -0.89 -2.14 14.54
N ASP A 57 0.20 -2.42 15.26
CA ASP A 57 0.59 -1.74 16.50
C ASP A 57 1.16 -0.33 16.27
N GLY A 58 1.57 0.00 15.04
CA GLY A 58 2.00 1.34 14.63
C GLY A 58 0.86 2.27 14.20
N LYS A 59 -0.36 1.75 14.00
CA LYS A 59 -1.50 2.50 13.46
C LYS A 59 -1.81 3.77 14.27
N GLN A 60 -1.94 3.66 15.58
CA GLN A 60 -2.28 4.81 16.42
C GLN A 60 -1.16 5.85 16.44
N LEU A 61 0.10 5.39 16.49
CA LEU A 61 1.26 6.28 16.46
C LEU A 61 1.34 7.07 15.14
N LEU A 62 1.01 6.44 14.01
CA LEU A 62 0.92 7.10 12.70
C LEU A 62 -0.15 8.21 12.71
N LEU A 63 -1.36 7.89 13.19
CA LEU A 63 -2.47 8.86 13.30
C LEU A 63 -2.05 10.07 14.14
N ASP A 64 -1.52 9.84 15.34
CA ASP A 64 -1.16 10.91 16.26
C ASP A 64 -0.03 11.80 15.71
N LYS A 65 1.03 11.19 15.17
CA LYS A 65 2.17 11.94 14.62
C LYS A 65 1.77 12.76 13.41
N ARG A 66 0.99 12.20 12.49
CA ARG A 66 0.60 12.91 11.27
C ARG A 66 -0.44 14.00 11.55
N ARG A 67 -1.41 13.78 12.44
CA ARG A 67 -2.32 14.84 12.93
C ARG A 67 -1.54 16.02 13.51
N ALA A 68 -0.56 15.73 14.39
CA ALA A 68 0.28 16.77 15.00
C ALA A 68 1.12 17.53 13.95
N TYR A 69 1.67 16.82 12.97
CA TYR A 69 2.42 17.43 11.86
C TYR A 69 1.51 18.34 11.00
N GLU A 70 0.41 17.82 10.48
CA GLU A 70 -0.49 18.56 9.58
C GLU A 70 -1.20 19.74 10.26
N ALA A 71 -1.37 19.71 11.60
CA ALA A 71 -1.88 20.85 12.35
C ALA A 71 -0.96 22.09 12.31
N THR A 72 0.32 21.90 11.95
CA THR A 72 1.34 22.97 11.94
C THR A 72 2.07 23.11 10.62
N ALA A 73 1.87 22.19 9.68
CA ALA A 73 2.56 22.18 8.41
C ALA A 73 1.97 23.22 7.44
N GLU A 74 2.85 23.98 6.79
CA GLU A 74 2.46 24.78 5.63
C GLU A 74 2.13 23.86 4.45
N PRO A 75 1.19 24.23 3.56
CA PRO A 75 0.88 23.43 2.37
C PRO A 75 2.12 23.26 1.48
N ILE A 76 2.66 22.04 1.41
CA ILE A 76 3.75 21.70 0.49
C ILE A 76 3.12 21.25 -0.84
N ALA A 77 3.47 21.92 -1.93
CA ALA A 77 3.08 21.47 -3.27
C ALA A 77 3.77 20.12 -3.55
N PRO A 78 3.04 19.11 -4.07
CA PRO A 78 3.65 17.82 -4.39
C PRO A 78 4.76 18.01 -5.43
N VAL A 79 5.95 17.48 -5.15
CA VAL A 79 7.07 17.54 -6.08
C VAL A 79 6.87 16.47 -7.16
N PRO A 80 6.83 16.85 -8.45
CA PRO A 80 6.76 15.88 -9.54
C PRO A 80 7.96 14.90 -9.45
N GLY A 81 7.70 13.60 -9.58
CA GLY A 81 8.76 12.58 -9.60
C GLY A 81 9.15 11.93 -8.28
N GLU A 82 8.70 12.47 -7.14
CA GLU A 82 8.96 11.86 -5.82
C GLU A 82 8.19 10.55 -5.61
N LEU A 83 7.07 10.37 -6.32
CA LEU A 83 6.26 9.16 -6.20
C LEU A 83 6.74 8.11 -7.20
N GLY A 84 7.38 7.06 -6.69
CA GLY A 84 7.75 5.90 -7.50
C GLY A 84 6.56 5.28 -8.23
N GLN A 85 6.81 4.45 -9.23
CA GLN A 85 5.79 3.64 -9.90
C GLN A 85 6.04 2.18 -9.57
N PHE A 86 4.99 1.37 -9.40
CA PHE A 86 5.15 -0.06 -9.20
C PHE A 86 5.85 -0.68 -10.43
N ALA A 87 6.96 -1.38 -10.16
CA ALA A 87 7.80 -2.01 -11.17
C ALA A 87 7.69 -3.54 -11.11
N GLY A 88 7.52 -4.10 -9.91
CA GLY A 88 7.30 -5.52 -9.74
C GLY A 88 6.87 -5.89 -8.33
N PHE A 89 6.57 -7.16 -8.13
CA PHE A 89 6.17 -7.69 -6.84
C PHE A 89 6.56 -9.16 -6.69
N GLN A 90 6.59 -9.64 -5.46
CA GLN A 90 6.60 -11.07 -5.16
C GLN A 90 5.84 -11.34 -3.86
N PHE A 91 5.27 -12.54 -3.75
CA PHE A 91 4.75 -13.03 -2.49
C PHE A 91 5.88 -13.69 -1.71
N VAL A 92 6.15 -13.18 -0.51
CA VAL A 92 7.07 -13.82 0.44
C VAL A 92 6.36 -15.01 1.08
N THR A 93 5.12 -14.78 1.56
CA THR A 93 4.23 -15.81 2.07
C THR A 93 2.78 -15.47 1.75
N TYR A 94 1.93 -16.49 1.66
CA TYR A 94 0.49 -16.32 1.53
C TYR A 94 -0.25 -17.43 2.26
N THR A 95 -1.26 -17.02 3.03
CA THR A 95 -2.38 -17.83 3.50
C THR A 95 -3.67 -17.08 3.17
N PRO A 96 -4.86 -17.71 3.22
CA PRO A 96 -6.11 -16.98 3.07
C PRO A 96 -6.26 -15.82 4.07
N GLN A 97 -5.65 -15.89 5.25
CA GLN A 97 -5.77 -14.85 6.29
C GLN A 97 -4.67 -13.78 6.21
N THR A 98 -3.55 -14.05 5.56
CA THR A 98 -2.39 -13.15 5.57
C THR A 98 -1.57 -13.25 4.29
N ALA A 99 -1.18 -12.11 3.74
CA ALA A 99 -0.25 -12.04 2.62
C ALA A 99 0.94 -11.15 2.99
N VAL A 100 2.17 -11.67 2.89
CA VAL A 100 3.39 -10.86 2.99
C VAL A 100 3.92 -10.68 1.58
N LEU A 101 3.98 -9.43 1.12
CA LEU A 101 4.44 -9.09 -0.21
C LEU A 101 5.71 -8.26 -0.13
N GLN A 102 6.56 -8.40 -1.14
CA GLN A 102 7.51 -7.35 -1.49
C GLN A 102 7.03 -6.65 -2.74
N MET A 103 6.99 -5.34 -2.70
CA MET A 103 6.63 -4.48 -3.82
C MET A 103 7.83 -3.62 -4.19
N VAL A 104 8.15 -3.59 -5.48
CA VAL A 104 9.25 -2.80 -6.03
C VAL A 104 8.66 -1.53 -6.65
N SER A 105 9.13 -0.38 -6.20
CA SER A 105 8.81 0.92 -6.78
C SER A 105 10.04 1.49 -7.49
N ARG A 106 9.87 1.97 -8.72
CA ARG A 106 10.90 2.66 -9.51
C ARG A 106 10.67 4.17 -9.48
N PHE A 107 11.70 4.93 -9.13
CA PHE A 107 11.69 6.40 -9.06
C PHE A 107 12.37 7.00 -10.30
N GLU A 108 12.21 8.31 -10.53
CA GLU A 108 12.71 8.99 -11.74
C GLU A 108 14.22 8.85 -11.96
N ALA A 109 15.01 8.76 -10.88
CA ALA A 109 16.46 8.52 -10.94
C ALA A 109 16.84 7.08 -11.36
N GLY A 110 15.87 6.21 -11.64
CA GLY A 110 16.07 4.80 -11.96
C GLY A 110 16.22 3.89 -10.73
N THR A 111 16.41 4.47 -9.54
CA THR A 111 16.46 3.74 -8.28
C THR A 111 15.20 2.91 -8.08
N MET A 112 15.36 1.62 -7.80
CA MET A 112 14.28 0.72 -7.43
C MET A 112 14.37 0.39 -5.95
N GLN A 113 13.31 0.69 -5.21
CA GLN A 113 13.18 0.38 -3.79
C GLN A 113 12.18 -0.74 -3.57
N VAL A 114 12.47 -1.59 -2.59
CA VAL A 114 11.63 -2.69 -2.15
C VAL A 114 11.00 -2.34 -0.81
N SER A 115 9.67 -2.41 -0.77
CA SER A 115 8.86 -2.33 0.44
C SER A 115 8.28 -3.70 0.75
N THR A 116 8.50 -4.19 1.97
CA THR A 116 7.79 -5.36 2.49
C THR A 116 6.51 -4.90 3.17
N VAL A 117 5.38 -5.48 2.77
CA VAL A 117 4.06 -5.12 3.27
C VAL A 117 3.32 -6.39 3.69
N THR A 118 2.58 -6.30 4.78
CA THR A 118 1.72 -7.38 5.25
C THR A 118 0.27 -6.95 5.08
N MET A 119 -0.54 -7.85 4.55
CA MET A 119 -1.99 -7.72 4.47
C MET A 119 -2.63 -8.76 5.37
N GLN A 120 -3.71 -8.39 6.05
CA GLN A 120 -4.56 -9.30 6.82
C GLN A 120 -5.97 -9.28 6.24
N TRP A 121 -6.56 -10.45 6.09
CA TRP A 121 -7.99 -10.54 5.75
C TRP A 121 -8.82 -10.30 7.01
N ASP A 122 -9.77 -9.38 6.94
CA ASP A 122 -10.78 -9.16 7.96
C ASP A 122 -12.06 -9.91 7.58
N ASP A 123 -12.37 -10.98 8.31
CA ASP A 123 -13.59 -11.78 8.09
C ASP A 123 -14.88 -11.02 8.42
N GLY A 124 -14.82 -9.98 9.26
CA GLY A 124 -15.97 -9.16 9.64
C GLY A 124 -16.36 -8.18 8.54
N GLU A 125 -15.38 -7.46 8.00
CA GLU A 125 -15.58 -6.51 6.88
C GLU A 125 -15.59 -7.20 5.51
N GLY A 126 -15.00 -8.41 5.43
CA GLY A 126 -14.84 -9.14 4.18
C GLY A 126 -13.88 -8.44 3.22
N ASP A 127 -12.78 -7.90 3.75
CA ASP A 127 -11.79 -7.17 2.96
C ASP A 127 -10.35 -7.29 3.48
N TRP A 128 -9.38 -6.89 2.68
CA TRP A 128 -7.96 -6.85 3.08
C TRP A 128 -7.60 -5.54 3.79
N LEU A 129 -6.96 -5.66 4.96
CA LEU A 129 -6.37 -4.55 5.72
C LEU A 129 -4.85 -4.53 5.55
N TYR A 130 -4.28 -3.33 5.45
CA TYR A 130 -2.84 -3.10 5.35
C TYR A 130 -2.20 -2.97 6.74
N GLU A 131 -1.07 -3.62 7.00
CA GLU A 131 -0.37 -3.51 8.28
C GLU A 131 0.42 -2.21 8.40
N ILE A 132 0.22 -1.47 9.49
CA ILE A 132 1.09 -0.39 9.95
C ILE A 132 1.89 -0.91 11.15
N PRO A 133 3.13 -1.38 10.94
CA PRO A 133 3.96 -1.85 12.04
C PRO A 133 4.54 -0.67 12.83
N SER A 134 4.73 -0.85 14.13
CA SER A 134 5.41 0.12 15.00
C SER A 134 6.88 0.33 14.63
N VAL A 135 7.49 -0.69 13.99
CA VAL A 135 8.84 -0.66 13.44
C VAL A 135 8.77 -0.92 11.94
N THR A 136 9.09 0.09 11.14
CA THR A 136 9.16 -0.07 9.69
C THR A 136 10.36 -0.95 9.31
N PRO A 137 10.17 -2.01 8.50
CA PRO A 137 11.28 -2.78 7.97
C PRO A 137 12.24 -1.87 7.17
N PRO A 138 13.55 -2.13 7.21
CA PRO A 138 14.50 -1.35 6.42
C PRO A 138 14.17 -1.49 4.93
N GLN A 139 14.06 -0.35 4.23
CA GLN A 139 13.92 -0.34 2.79
C GLN A 139 15.20 -0.87 2.14
N LYS A 140 15.04 -1.71 1.13
CA LYS A 140 16.14 -2.24 0.32
C LYS A 140 16.08 -1.64 -1.07
N THR A 141 17.22 -1.60 -1.75
CA THR A 141 17.27 -1.30 -3.18
C THR A 141 17.63 -2.56 -3.96
N VAL A 142 17.17 -2.63 -5.21
CA VAL A 142 17.50 -3.71 -6.15
C VAL A 142 17.97 -3.10 -7.47
N GLU A 143 18.90 -3.77 -8.14
CA GLU A 143 19.44 -3.32 -9.43
C GLU A 143 18.57 -3.75 -10.61
N ASN A 144 17.84 -4.86 -10.46
CA ASN A 144 16.95 -5.43 -11.47
C ASN A 144 15.70 -6.06 -10.82
N LEU A 145 14.83 -6.67 -11.63
CA LEU A 145 13.60 -7.33 -11.18
C LEU A 145 13.73 -8.86 -11.13
N ASP A 146 14.95 -9.40 -11.06
CA ASP A 146 15.15 -10.84 -10.96
C ASP A 146 14.50 -11.37 -9.68
N GLY A 147 13.66 -12.40 -9.83
CA GLY A 147 12.84 -12.93 -8.72
C GLY A 147 11.54 -12.18 -8.43
N TYR A 148 11.24 -11.11 -9.18
CA TYR A 148 9.98 -10.38 -9.11
C TYR A 148 9.14 -10.58 -10.37
N VAL A 149 7.82 -10.61 -10.20
CA VAL A 149 6.87 -10.51 -11.32
C VAL A 149 6.79 -9.05 -11.73
N VAL A 150 6.98 -8.77 -13.03
CA VAL A 150 6.86 -7.41 -13.57
C VAL A 150 5.41 -6.94 -13.50
N TRP A 151 5.20 -5.74 -12.96
CA TRP A 151 3.87 -5.20 -12.69
C TRP A 151 2.98 -5.09 -13.95
N GLY A 152 3.55 -4.74 -15.09
CA GLY A 152 2.84 -4.65 -16.38
C GLY A 152 2.54 -6.00 -17.05
N GLY A 153 2.84 -7.13 -16.39
CA GLY A 153 2.51 -8.47 -16.87
C GLY A 153 1.22 -9.07 -16.29
N LEU A 154 0.46 -8.29 -15.52
CA LEU A 154 -0.82 -8.67 -14.90
C LEU A 154 -2.03 -8.37 -15.79
#